data_AF-X0VWV6-F1
#
_entry.id   AF-X0VWV6-F1
#
_cell.length_a   1.000
_cell.length_b   1.000
_cell.length_c   1.000
_cell.angle_alpha   90.00
_cell.angle_beta   90.00
_cell.angle_gamma   90.00
#
_symmetry.space_group_name_H-M   'P 1'
#
loop_
_entity.id
_entity.type
_entity.pdbx_description
1 polymer ?
#
loop_
_entity_poly.entity_id
_entity_poly.type
_entity_poly.pdbx_seq_one_letter_code
_entity_poly.pdbx_strand_id
1 'polypeptide(L)'
;ALVNDICRVFGVEICAIILLNEEKVDLVVEQYHHQETLRYYWETTDLEGGPIEYCIVNKEVVINNHITHDVDLRFLAETLDILPVSLLCTPLSIDDHVLGAIAILNKIDGQFTKQDEESLIILSAALTRKIHNENTIQKLKISNAELEVIRWQLLNSRNILRALFDSLPTSMYIIDSNFNLAAINMHRANRINQPPEQLVGRRCYEALYQRSDPCPDCQVIETLISGDHTTRTKRLWETELDPLEWEISSYPIHDKDNRIV
;
A
#
# COMPACT_ATOMS: atom_id res chain seq x y z
N ALA A 1 -0.93 12.84 29.40
CA ALA A 1 -0.12 11.87 30.20
C ALA A 1 1.36 12.08 29.91
N LEU A 2 1.83 11.79 28.69
CA LEU A 2 3.22 12.08 28.29
C LEU A 2 3.60 13.56 28.45
N VAL A 3 2.76 14.49 27.99
CA VAL A 3 3.07 15.92 28.05
C VAL A 3 3.09 16.42 29.49
N ASN A 4 2.15 16.00 30.35
CA ASN A 4 2.20 16.21 31.79
C ASN A 4 3.49 15.67 32.46
N ASP A 5 3.95 14.48 32.07
CA ASP A 5 5.21 13.92 32.60
C ASP A 5 6.41 14.78 32.18
N ILE A 6 6.41 15.29 30.94
CA ILE A 6 7.42 16.25 30.46
C ILE A 6 7.36 17.55 31.27
N CYS A 7 6.18 18.13 31.51
CA CYS A 7 6.07 19.34 32.33
C CYS A 7 6.67 19.15 33.74
N ARG A 8 6.41 18.00 34.36
CA ARG A 8 6.94 17.67 35.70
C ARG A 8 8.44 17.43 35.71
N VAL A 9 8.94 16.64 34.75
CA VAL A 9 10.37 16.30 34.65
C VAL A 9 11.22 17.54 34.39
N PHE A 10 10.74 18.43 33.52
CA PHE A 10 11.47 19.64 33.17
C PHE A 10 11.11 20.83 34.06
N GLY A 11 10.14 20.74 34.95
CA GLY A 11 9.73 21.87 35.81
C GLY A 11 9.32 23.10 35.00
N VAL A 12 8.39 22.91 34.06
CA VAL A 12 7.89 23.95 33.14
C VAL A 12 6.38 24.11 33.26
N GLU A 13 5.87 25.29 32.94
CA GLU A 13 4.42 25.56 32.96
C GLU A 13 3.71 24.97 31.74
N ILE A 14 4.38 24.89 30.59
CA ILE A 14 3.73 24.49 29.33
C ILE A 14 4.62 23.51 28.57
N CYS A 15 3.99 22.49 27.99
CA CYS A 15 4.60 21.68 26.96
C CYS A 15 3.64 21.56 25.76
N ALA A 16 4.16 21.89 24.58
CA ALA A 16 3.48 21.87 23.30
C ALA A 16 4.15 20.85 22.39
N ILE A 17 3.36 19.93 21.83
CA ILE A 17 3.79 19.02 20.76
C ILE A 17 3.11 19.50 19.48
N ILE A 18 3.93 19.88 18.52
CA ILE A 18 3.53 20.38 17.20
C ILE A 18 3.80 19.27 16.20
N LEU A 19 2.78 18.85 15.46
CA LEU A 19 2.88 17.85 14.40
C LEU A 19 2.49 18.46 13.06
N LEU A 20 3.35 18.26 12.07
CA LEU A 20 3.14 18.75 10.70
C LEU A 20 2.36 17.70 9.91
N ASN A 21 1.34 18.16 9.19
CA ASN A 21 0.57 17.38 8.23
C ASN A 21 0.65 18.06 6.85
N GLU A 22 0.31 17.35 5.78
CA GLU A 22 0.52 17.83 4.39
C GLU A 22 -0.27 19.10 4.06
N GLU A 23 -1.41 19.33 4.73
CA GLU A 23 -2.27 20.51 4.49
C GLU A 23 -2.47 21.41 5.72
N LYS A 24 -2.06 20.96 6.92
CA LYS A 24 -2.37 21.63 8.21
C LYS A 24 -1.28 21.36 9.25
N VAL A 25 -1.20 22.20 10.27
CA VAL A 25 -0.40 21.92 11.47
C VAL A 25 -1.34 21.51 12.60
N ASP A 26 -1.19 20.26 13.04
CA ASP A 26 -1.88 19.71 14.19
C ASP A 26 -1.08 20.04 15.44
N LEU A 27 -1.64 20.88 16.30
CA LEU A 27 -0.94 21.34 17.49
C LEU A 27 -1.68 20.87 18.76
N VAL A 28 -0.93 20.10 19.54
CA VAL A 28 -1.37 19.53 20.81
C VAL A 28 -0.62 20.21 21.94
N VAL A 29 -1.34 20.96 22.76
CA VAL A 29 -0.72 21.64 23.90
C VAL A 29 -1.36 21.18 25.18
N GLU A 30 -0.54 20.69 26.12
CA GLU A 30 -0.97 20.54 27.51
C GLU A 30 -0.29 21.63 28.35
N GLN A 31 -1.12 22.45 28.98
CA GLN A 31 -0.70 23.46 29.95
C GLN A 31 -0.82 22.87 31.36
N TYR A 32 0.19 23.14 32.18
CA TYR A 32 0.19 22.82 33.60
C TYR A 32 0.04 24.09 34.42
N HIS A 33 -1.11 24.27 35.07
CA HIS A 33 -1.38 25.42 35.92
C HIS A 33 -1.92 24.94 37.27
N HIS A 34 -1.24 25.29 38.37
CA HIS A 34 -1.69 25.03 39.75
C HIS A 34 -2.32 23.64 40.02
N GLN A 35 -1.65 22.56 39.60
CA GLN A 35 -2.10 21.16 39.78
C GLN A 35 -3.28 20.69 38.89
N GLU A 36 -3.79 21.54 38.01
CA GLU A 36 -4.71 21.14 36.94
C GLU A 36 -3.97 21.08 35.59
N THR A 37 -4.29 20.06 34.79
CA THR A 37 -3.75 19.87 33.44
C THR A 37 -4.85 20.20 32.44
N LEU A 38 -4.66 21.29 31.69
CA LEU A 38 -5.57 21.69 30.62
C LEU A 38 -4.98 21.22 29.30
N ARG A 39 -5.77 20.46 28.54
CA ARG A 39 -5.36 19.95 27.22
C ARG A 39 -6.15 20.68 26.15
N TYR A 40 -5.42 21.30 25.25
CA TYR A 40 -5.93 22.04 24.13
C TYR A 40 -5.51 21.35 22.83
N TYR A 41 -6.45 21.33 21.89
CA TYR A 41 -6.23 20.85 20.53
C TYR A 41 -6.68 21.94 19.58
N TRP A 42 -5.84 22.25 18.60
CA TRP A 42 -6.20 23.15 17.53
C TRP A 42 -5.46 22.79 16.25
N GLU A 43 -6.07 23.17 15.14
CA GLU A 43 -5.47 23.13 13.82
C GLU A 43 -5.15 24.56 13.42
N THR A 44 -3.92 24.82 12.99
CA THR A 44 -3.53 26.12 12.45
C THR A 44 -2.73 25.94 11.16
N THR A 45 -2.71 27.00 10.35
CA THR A 45 -1.76 27.13 9.23
C THR A 45 -0.69 28.18 9.54
N ASP A 46 -0.85 28.89 10.65
CA ASP A 46 -0.04 30.04 11.03
C ASP A 46 1.05 29.61 12.01
N LEU A 47 2.16 29.17 11.43
CA LEU A 47 3.44 28.91 12.10
C LEU A 47 4.53 29.76 11.45
N GLU A 48 4.14 30.88 10.84
CA GLU A 48 5.05 31.78 10.15
C GLU A 48 5.73 32.73 11.15
N GLY A 49 7.05 32.75 11.13
CA GLY A 49 7.87 33.54 12.04
C GLY A 49 8.13 32.84 13.37
N GLY A 50 9.30 33.14 13.96
CA GLY A 50 9.61 32.81 15.34
C GLY A 50 10.44 31.54 15.56
N PRO A 51 10.68 31.20 16.83
CA PRO A 51 11.69 30.21 17.23
C PRO A 51 11.25 28.77 16.98
N ILE A 52 9.94 28.52 16.95
CA ILE A 52 9.39 27.19 16.66
C ILE A 52 9.52 26.88 15.17
N GLU A 53 9.18 27.82 14.29
CA GLU A 53 9.40 27.68 12.86
C GLU A 53 10.89 27.50 12.55
N TYR A 54 11.75 28.34 13.14
CA TYR A 54 13.20 28.23 12.99
C TYR A 54 13.70 26.83 13.38
N CYS A 55 13.21 26.28 14.51
CA CYS A 55 13.54 24.94 14.97
C CYS A 55 13.16 23.86 13.94
N ILE A 56 11.96 23.95 13.38
CA ILE A 56 11.44 23.02 12.37
C ILE A 56 12.22 23.10 11.07
N VAL A 57 12.39 24.31 10.52
CA VAL A 57 12.99 24.57 9.21
C VAL A 57 14.48 24.24 9.21
N ASN A 58 15.21 24.66 10.26
CA ASN A 58 16.65 24.45 10.34
C ASN A 58 17.03 23.11 10.97
N LYS A 59 16.06 22.37 11.55
CA LYS A 59 16.29 21.13 12.31
C LYS A 59 17.24 21.34 13.49
N GLU A 60 17.19 22.52 14.10
CA GLU A 60 18.06 22.93 15.19
C GLU A 60 17.28 23.12 16.49
N VAL A 61 17.95 22.85 17.61
CA VAL A 61 17.39 23.12 18.94
C VAL A 61 17.48 24.61 19.24
N VAL A 62 16.39 25.17 19.75
CA VAL A 62 16.31 26.59 20.10
C VAL A 62 16.12 26.74 21.60
N ILE A 63 17.04 27.44 22.26
CA ILE A 63 16.92 27.85 23.66
C ILE A 63 16.84 29.36 23.72
N ASN A 64 15.76 29.86 24.30
CA ASN A 64 15.60 31.28 24.60
C ASN A 64 15.16 31.45 26.05
N ASN A 65 16.08 31.89 26.92
CA ASN A 65 15.80 32.13 28.33
C ASN A 65 15.17 33.50 28.62
N HIS A 66 15.09 34.38 27.62
CA HIS A 66 14.54 35.73 27.76
C HIS A 66 13.76 36.11 26.49
N ILE A 67 12.52 35.66 26.41
CA ILE A 67 11.63 36.03 25.31
C ILE A 67 11.18 37.49 25.50
N THR A 68 11.53 38.35 24.54
CA THR A 68 10.99 39.71 24.42
C THR A 68 9.73 39.71 23.57
N HIS A 69 8.84 40.70 23.75
CA HIS A 69 7.53 40.84 23.11
C HIS A 69 7.49 40.77 21.56
N ASP A 70 8.65 40.77 20.89
CA ASP A 70 8.84 40.72 19.43
C ASP A 70 9.07 39.32 18.84
N VAL A 71 9.03 38.26 19.66
CA VAL A 71 9.15 36.88 19.17
C VAL A 71 7.75 36.38 18.83
N ASP A 72 7.53 35.90 17.59
CA ASP A 72 6.26 35.32 17.10
C ASP A 72 5.88 34.03 17.85
N LEU A 73 5.48 34.20 19.10
CA LEU A 73 4.75 33.25 19.94
C LEU A 73 3.37 33.83 20.28
N ARG A 74 2.94 34.89 19.57
CA ARG A 74 1.64 35.56 19.77
C ARG A 74 0.49 34.57 19.67
N PHE A 75 0.57 33.67 18.70
CA PHE A 75 -0.37 32.58 18.55
C PHE A 75 -0.54 31.77 19.86
N LEU A 76 0.56 31.40 20.53
CA LEU A 76 0.51 30.68 21.81
C LEU A 76 0.03 31.58 22.96
N ALA A 77 0.44 32.85 22.98
CA ALA A 77 0.04 33.79 24.02
C ALA A 77 -1.47 34.10 23.99
N GLU A 78 -2.02 34.34 22.80
CA GLU A 78 -3.45 34.58 22.57
C GLU A 78 -4.29 33.32 22.84
N THR A 79 -3.77 32.15 22.45
CA THR A 79 -4.50 30.88 22.60
C THR A 79 -4.54 30.38 24.04
N LEU A 80 -3.46 30.60 24.80
CA LEU A 80 -3.29 30.02 26.15
C LEU A 80 -3.47 31.05 27.28
N ASP A 81 -3.65 32.33 26.96
CA ASP A 81 -3.71 33.44 27.92
C ASP A 81 -2.50 33.48 28.88
N ILE A 82 -1.31 33.19 28.32
CA ILE A 82 -0.04 33.15 29.08
C ILE A 82 1.01 33.95 28.33
N LEU A 83 1.86 34.66 29.08
CA LEU A 83 3.05 35.29 28.52
C LEU A 83 4.22 34.28 28.48
N PRO A 84 4.74 33.91 27.30
CA PRO A 84 5.96 33.11 27.21
C PRO A 84 7.17 33.95 27.61
N VAL A 85 7.89 33.51 28.64
CA VAL A 85 9.08 34.13 29.23
C VAL A 85 10.35 33.41 28.80
N SER A 86 10.29 32.08 28.73
CA SER A 86 11.39 31.23 28.27
C SER A 86 10.87 30.09 27.40
N LEU A 87 11.72 29.59 26.50
CA LEU A 87 11.43 28.52 25.56
C LEU A 87 12.65 27.62 25.39
N LEU A 88 12.42 26.31 25.42
CA LEU A 88 13.30 25.31 24.84
C LEU A 88 12.50 24.50 23.82
N CYS A 89 12.94 24.51 22.56
CA CYS A 89 12.27 23.86 21.46
C CYS A 89 13.22 22.92 20.73
N THR A 90 12.81 21.68 20.51
CA THR A 90 13.59 20.70 19.74
C THR A 90 12.74 20.12 18.60
N PRO A 91 13.33 19.84 17.44
CA PRO A 91 12.59 19.28 16.32
C PRO A 91 12.30 17.78 16.56
N LEU A 92 11.13 17.34 16.12
CA LEU A 92 10.77 15.93 16.03
C LEU A 92 11.19 15.41 14.66
N SER A 93 12.48 15.11 14.50
CA SER A 93 13.06 14.71 13.21
C SER A 93 13.48 13.25 13.17
N ILE A 94 13.22 12.60 12.03
CA ILE A 94 13.67 11.25 11.72
C ILE A 94 14.28 11.25 10.32
N ASP A 95 15.53 10.83 10.23
CA ASP A 95 16.36 10.96 9.03
C ASP A 95 16.31 12.41 8.48
N ASP A 96 15.88 12.60 7.23
CA ASP A 96 15.73 13.93 6.62
C ASP A 96 14.34 14.56 6.77
N HIS A 97 13.40 13.88 7.44
CA HIS A 97 12.02 14.34 7.57
C HIS A 97 11.74 14.91 8.96
N VAL A 98 11.10 16.06 9.01
CA VAL A 98 10.64 16.69 10.26
C VAL A 98 9.16 16.41 10.43
N LEU A 99 8.81 15.68 11.48
CA LEU A 99 7.41 15.42 11.85
C LEU A 99 6.78 16.61 12.60
N GLY A 100 7.61 17.54 13.09
CA GLY A 100 7.20 18.76 13.80
C GLY A 100 8.19 19.13 14.88
N ALA A 101 7.72 19.60 16.04
CA ALA A 101 8.58 20.02 17.14
C ALA A 101 7.92 19.79 18.50
N ILE A 102 8.74 19.73 19.54
CA ILE A 102 8.28 19.88 20.93
C ILE A 102 8.84 21.18 21.48
N ALA A 103 7.99 21.94 22.15
CA ALA A 103 8.33 23.21 22.77
C ALA A 103 7.90 23.17 24.24
N ILE A 104 8.85 23.42 25.13
CA ILE A 104 8.56 23.62 26.55
C ILE A 104 8.79 25.08 26.90
N LEU A 105 7.86 25.67 27.66
CA LEU A 105 7.85 27.10 27.97
C LEU A 105 7.77 27.36 29.46
N ASN A 106 8.33 28.50 29.87
CA ASN A 106 8.30 29.03 31.23
C ASN A 106 8.86 28.04 32.26
N LYS A 107 10.20 27.94 32.31
CA LYS A 107 10.90 27.23 33.37
C LYS A 107 10.54 27.85 34.74
N ILE A 108 10.07 27.03 35.67
CA ILE A 108 9.58 27.46 36.98
C ILE A 108 10.74 27.86 37.91
N ASP A 109 11.87 27.14 37.82
CA ASP A 109 13.06 27.38 38.64
C ASP A 109 14.29 27.56 37.74
N GLY A 110 14.84 28.77 37.72
CA GLY A 110 16.02 29.11 36.95
C GLY A 110 15.79 29.32 35.45
N GLN A 111 16.79 28.92 34.66
CA GLN A 111 16.82 29.05 33.20
C GLN A 111 17.06 27.67 32.58
N PHE A 112 16.66 27.48 31.32
CA PHE A 112 17.01 26.26 30.59
C PHE A 112 18.53 26.13 30.47
N THR A 113 19.01 24.95 30.85
CA THR A 113 20.42 24.58 30.85
C THR A 113 20.75 23.65 29.68
N LYS A 114 22.03 23.42 29.43
CA LYS A 114 22.48 22.38 28.48
C LYS A 114 21.98 20.98 28.84
N GLN A 115 21.79 20.69 30.13
CA GLN A 115 21.27 19.39 30.54
C GLN A 115 19.79 19.24 30.17
N ASP A 116 19.00 20.32 30.27
CA ASP A 116 17.61 20.34 29.79
C ASP A 116 17.57 20.12 28.26
N GLU A 117 18.46 20.78 27.52
CA GLU A 117 18.62 20.61 26.08
C GLU A 117 18.88 19.14 25.70
N GLU A 118 19.92 18.54 26.26
CA GLU A 118 20.31 17.15 26.00
C GLU A 118 19.18 16.16 26.37
N SER A 119 18.50 16.40 27.48
CA SER A 119 17.38 15.55 27.93
C SER A 119 16.19 15.65 27.00
N LEU A 120 15.85 16.86 26.53
CA LEU A 120 14.73 17.05 25.61
C LEU A 120 15.04 16.45 24.25
N ILE A 121 16.27 16.59 23.72
CA ILE A 121 16.71 15.95 22.47
C ILE A 121 16.48 14.43 22.50
N ILE A 122 16.87 13.76 23.59
CA ILE A 122 16.71 12.31 23.74
C ILE A 122 15.22 11.92 23.73
N LEU A 123 14.39 12.66 24.47
CA LEU A 123 12.95 12.41 24.52
C LEU A 123 12.28 12.69 23.18
N SER A 124 12.65 13.77 22.50
CA SER A 124 12.18 14.12 21.16
C SER A 124 12.51 13.02 20.16
N ALA A 125 13.73 12.48 20.18
CA ALA A 125 14.11 11.38 19.32
C ALA A 125 13.29 10.10 19.62
N ALA A 126 13.03 9.81 20.89
CA ALA A 126 12.21 8.66 21.28
C ALA A 126 10.74 8.83 20.86
N LEU A 127 10.18 10.01 21.07
CA LEU A 127 8.82 10.37 20.68
C LEU A 127 8.64 10.31 19.16
N THR A 128 9.59 10.87 18.40
CA THR A 128 9.56 10.86 16.94
C THR A 128 9.53 9.43 16.40
N ARG A 129 10.39 8.54 16.92
CA ARG A 129 10.39 7.13 16.52
C ARG A 129 9.06 6.45 16.81
N LYS A 130 8.43 6.75 17.95
CA LYS A 130 7.14 6.18 18.31
C LYS A 130 6.04 6.60 17.34
N ILE A 131 5.92 7.90 17.06
CA ILE A 131 4.94 8.46 16.12
C ILE A 131 5.15 7.86 14.73
N HIS A 132 6.39 7.87 14.25
CA HIS A 132 6.72 7.31 12.94
C HIS A 132 6.38 5.80 12.84
N ASN A 133 6.69 5.03 13.88
CA ASN A 133 6.40 3.60 13.92
C ASN A 133 4.88 3.33 13.91
N GLU A 134 4.10 4.07 14.69
CA GLU A 134 2.64 3.95 14.70
C GLU A 134 2.04 4.25 13.32
N ASN A 135 2.46 5.34 12.68
CA ASN A 135 2.03 5.70 11.32
C ASN A 135 2.43 4.63 10.30
N THR A 136 3.63 4.08 10.40
CA THR A 136 4.12 3.01 9.50
C THR A 136 3.32 1.73 9.68
N ILE A 137 3.05 1.33 10.92
CA ILE A 137 2.22 0.15 11.23
C ILE A 137 0.80 0.34 10.68
N GLN A 138 0.21 1.53 10.80
CA GLN A 138 -1.11 1.82 10.24
C GLN A 138 -1.12 1.72 8.72
N LYS A 139 -0.16 2.37 8.04
CA LYS A 139 -0.02 2.29 6.57
C LYS A 139 0.12 0.85 6.10
N LEU A 140 0.93 0.05 6.80
CA LEU A 140 1.11 -1.37 6.49
C LEU A 140 -0.19 -2.17 6.64
N LYS A 141 -0.97 -1.92 7.70
CA LYS A 141 -2.27 -2.59 7.90
C LYS A 141 -3.26 -2.29 6.77
N ILE A 142 -3.34 -1.02 6.35
CA ILE A 142 -4.23 -0.59 5.25
C ILE A 142 -3.82 -1.29 3.96
N SER A 143 -2.53 -1.21 3.59
CA SER A 143 -2.03 -1.84 2.36
C SER A 143 -2.23 -3.37 2.37
N ASN A 144 -2.05 -4.02 3.52
CA ASN A 144 -2.29 -5.47 3.62
C ASN A 144 -3.77 -5.83 3.41
N ALA A 145 -4.70 -5.06 3.99
CA ALA A 145 -6.13 -5.26 3.78
C ALA A 145 -6.53 -5.07 2.30
N GLU A 146 -5.97 -4.06 1.63
CA GLU A 146 -6.19 -3.83 0.19
C GLU A 146 -5.67 -5.01 -0.65
N LEU A 147 -4.47 -5.53 -0.34
CA LEU A 147 -3.90 -6.68 -1.02
C LEU A 147 -4.76 -7.94 -0.87
N GLU A 148 -5.34 -8.18 0.31
CA GLU A 148 -6.24 -9.30 0.56
C GLU A 148 -7.52 -9.20 -0.29
N VAL A 149 -8.10 -8.00 -0.39
CA VAL A 149 -9.29 -7.74 -1.22
C VAL A 149 -8.98 -8.02 -2.69
N ILE A 150 -7.88 -7.47 -3.22
CA ILE A 150 -7.48 -7.67 -4.62
C ILE A 150 -7.22 -9.16 -4.89
N ARG A 151 -6.52 -9.84 -3.98
CA ARG A 151 -6.25 -11.28 -4.10
C ARG A 151 -7.55 -12.09 -4.14
N TRP A 152 -8.51 -11.76 -3.28
CA TRP A 152 -9.81 -12.42 -3.27
C TRP A 152 -10.56 -12.22 -4.58
N GLN A 153 -10.57 -10.99 -5.13
CA GLN A 153 -11.21 -10.69 -6.41
C GLN A 153 -10.59 -11.47 -7.57
N LEU A 154 -9.25 -11.54 -7.63
CA LEU A 154 -8.54 -12.33 -8.64
C LEU A 154 -8.84 -13.82 -8.54
N LEU A 155 -8.81 -14.39 -7.32
CA LEU A 155 -9.11 -15.80 -7.11
C LEU A 155 -10.57 -16.11 -7.46
N ASN A 156 -11.50 -15.24 -7.07
CA ASN A 156 -12.92 -15.39 -7.37
C ASN A 156 -13.17 -15.34 -8.88
N SER A 157 -12.63 -14.33 -9.58
CA SER A 157 -12.73 -14.21 -11.04
C SER A 157 -12.16 -15.45 -11.74
N ARG A 158 -10.96 -15.89 -11.35
CA ARG A 158 -10.33 -17.09 -11.88
C ARG A 158 -11.19 -18.34 -11.67
N ASN A 159 -11.73 -18.52 -10.47
CA ASN A 159 -12.56 -19.68 -10.14
C ASN A 159 -13.88 -19.67 -10.92
N ILE A 160 -14.52 -18.51 -11.08
CA ILE A 160 -15.73 -18.35 -11.89
C ILE A 160 -15.43 -18.68 -13.36
N LEU A 161 -14.39 -18.09 -13.94
CA LEU A 161 -14.01 -18.36 -15.34
C LEU A 161 -13.70 -19.85 -15.56
N ARG A 162 -12.98 -20.48 -14.62
CA ARG A 162 -12.70 -21.91 -14.70
C ARG A 162 -13.98 -22.75 -14.60
N ALA A 163 -14.87 -22.45 -13.66
CA ALA A 163 -16.15 -23.15 -13.52
C ALA A 163 -17.04 -22.99 -14.77
N LEU A 164 -17.05 -21.80 -15.38
CA LEU A 164 -17.77 -21.58 -16.64
C LEU A 164 -17.14 -22.39 -17.78
N PHE A 165 -15.82 -22.33 -17.94
CA PHE A 165 -15.10 -23.07 -18.98
C PHE A 165 -15.29 -24.58 -18.87
N ASP A 166 -15.22 -25.13 -17.64
CA ASP A 166 -15.37 -26.55 -17.37
C ASP A 166 -16.83 -27.06 -17.46
N SER A 167 -17.82 -26.19 -17.24
CA SER A 167 -19.24 -26.56 -17.32
C SER A 167 -19.82 -26.55 -18.74
N LEU A 168 -19.08 -26.03 -19.73
CA LEU A 168 -19.50 -26.07 -21.12
C LEU A 168 -19.56 -27.52 -21.64
N PRO A 169 -20.70 -27.99 -22.19
CA PRO A 169 -20.85 -29.34 -22.74
C PRO A 169 -20.23 -29.45 -24.14
N THR A 170 -19.10 -28.78 -24.38
CA THR A 170 -18.39 -28.73 -25.66
C THR A 170 -16.92 -29.08 -25.46
N SER A 171 -16.32 -29.77 -26.42
CA SER A 171 -14.89 -30.11 -26.36
C SER A 171 -14.04 -28.89 -26.68
N MET A 172 -13.44 -28.23 -25.67
CA MET A 172 -12.66 -27.01 -25.86
C MET A 172 -11.25 -27.14 -25.27
N TYR A 173 -10.28 -26.53 -25.96
CA TYR A 173 -8.92 -26.35 -25.47
C TYR A 173 -8.28 -25.15 -26.16
N ILE A 174 -7.29 -24.56 -25.51
CA ILE A 174 -6.50 -23.42 -25.98
C ILE A 174 -5.06 -23.90 -26.07
N ILE A 175 -4.36 -23.53 -27.14
CA ILE A 175 -2.95 -23.81 -27.31
C ILE A 175 -2.17 -22.52 -27.54
N ASP A 176 -0.88 -22.55 -27.22
CA ASP A 176 0.05 -21.51 -27.66
C ASP A 176 0.56 -21.76 -29.09
N SER A 177 1.31 -20.79 -29.63
CA SER A 177 1.99 -20.89 -30.93
C SER A 177 2.96 -22.09 -31.10
N ASN A 178 3.39 -22.72 -29.99
CA ASN A 178 4.23 -23.93 -30.00
C ASN A 178 3.41 -25.23 -29.83
N PHE A 179 2.09 -25.14 -29.97
CA PHE A 179 1.11 -26.21 -29.79
C PHE A 179 0.99 -26.73 -28.36
N ASN A 180 1.55 -26.06 -27.36
CA ASN A 180 1.38 -26.48 -25.97
C ASN A 180 -0.03 -26.13 -25.51
N LEU A 181 -0.69 -27.06 -24.82
CA LEU A 181 -2.00 -26.83 -24.23
C LEU A 181 -1.89 -25.77 -23.13
N ALA A 182 -2.41 -24.58 -23.39
CA ALA A 182 -2.52 -23.50 -22.39
C ALA A 182 -3.71 -23.75 -21.45
N ALA A 183 -4.82 -24.29 -21.98
CA ALA A 183 -5.98 -24.68 -21.20
C ALA A 183 -6.76 -25.80 -21.90
N ILE A 184 -7.47 -26.62 -21.15
CA ILE A 184 -8.37 -27.65 -21.67
C ILE A 184 -9.54 -27.80 -20.70
N ASN A 185 -10.77 -27.82 -21.22
CA ASN A 185 -11.93 -27.95 -20.36
C ASN A 185 -12.18 -29.41 -19.97
N MET A 186 -12.92 -29.60 -18.88
CA MET A 186 -13.25 -30.92 -18.36
C MET A 186 -13.92 -31.81 -19.41
N HIS A 187 -14.81 -31.27 -20.25
CA HIS A 187 -15.51 -32.04 -21.27
C HIS A 187 -14.56 -32.62 -22.33
N ARG A 188 -13.55 -31.87 -22.80
CA ARG A 188 -12.54 -32.39 -23.73
C ARG A 188 -11.60 -33.40 -23.06
N ALA A 189 -11.21 -33.14 -21.82
CA ALA A 189 -10.28 -33.96 -21.05
C ALA A 189 -10.88 -35.36 -20.75
N ASN A 190 -12.17 -35.41 -20.39
CA ASN A 190 -12.91 -36.65 -20.14
C ASN A 190 -12.95 -37.60 -21.35
N ARG A 191 -12.93 -37.08 -22.58
CA ARG A 191 -12.91 -37.92 -23.80
C ARG A 191 -11.67 -38.82 -23.89
N ILE A 192 -10.58 -38.45 -23.23
CA ILE A 192 -9.34 -39.24 -23.17
C ILE A 192 -9.06 -39.77 -21.76
N ASN A 193 -10.02 -39.62 -20.83
CA ASN A 193 -9.93 -40.06 -19.43
C ASN A 193 -8.67 -39.58 -18.70
N GLN A 194 -8.25 -38.34 -18.95
CA GLN A 194 -7.11 -37.71 -18.26
C GLN A 194 -7.54 -36.37 -17.66
N PRO A 195 -7.08 -36.02 -16.45
CA PRO A 195 -7.41 -34.74 -15.82
C PRO A 195 -6.67 -33.58 -16.51
N PRO A 196 -7.27 -32.37 -16.60
CA PRO A 196 -6.64 -31.20 -17.22
C PRO A 196 -5.21 -30.91 -16.73
N GLU A 197 -4.92 -31.12 -15.45
CA GLU A 197 -3.62 -30.87 -14.84
C GLU A 197 -2.48 -31.71 -15.43
N GLN A 198 -2.78 -32.87 -16.04
CA GLN A 198 -1.79 -33.73 -16.71
C GLN A 198 -1.60 -33.39 -18.19
N LEU A 199 -2.48 -32.56 -18.75
CA LEU A 199 -2.54 -32.24 -20.17
C LEU A 199 -1.96 -30.85 -20.45
N VAL A 200 -2.23 -29.87 -19.57
CA VAL A 200 -1.71 -28.51 -19.70
C VAL A 200 -0.18 -28.50 -19.74
N GLY A 201 0.39 -27.72 -20.66
CA GLY A 201 1.83 -27.63 -20.93
C GLY A 201 2.36 -28.67 -21.92
N ARG A 202 1.62 -29.74 -22.24
CA ARG A 202 2.02 -30.73 -23.25
C ARG A 202 1.59 -30.30 -24.64
N ARG A 203 2.29 -30.76 -25.67
CA ARG A 203 1.88 -30.52 -27.06
C ARG A 203 0.56 -31.19 -27.37
N CYS A 204 -0.36 -30.45 -28.00
CA CYS A 204 -1.74 -30.91 -28.22
C CYS A 204 -1.81 -32.21 -29.03
N TYR A 205 -0.94 -32.38 -30.02
CA TYR A 205 -0.90 -33.57 -30.85
C TYR A 205 -0.36 -34.81 -30.11
N GLU A 206 0.51 -34.61 -29.14
CA GLU A 206 1.05 -35.67 -28.28
C GLU A 206 0.00 -36.06 -27.22
N ALA A 207 -0.49 -35.08 -26.48
CA ALA A 207 -1.39 -35.29 -25.35
C ALA A 207 -2.77 -35.81 -25.78
N LEU A 208 -3.32 -35.30 -26.89
CA LEU A 208 -4.69 -35.59 -27.30
C LEU A 208 -4.82 -36.68 -28.37
N TYR A 209 -3.75 -36.94 -29.13
CA TYR A 209 -3.77 -37.83 -30.28
C TYR A 209 -2.61 -38.83 -30.32
N GLN A 210 -1.72 -38.84 -29.32
CA GLN A 210 -0.57 -39.75 -29.20
C GLN A 210 0.36 -39.71 -30.42
N ARG A 211 0.61 -38.52 -30.96
CA ARG A 211 1.48 -38.30 -32.13
C ARG A 211 2.80 -37.64 -31.73
N SER A 212 3.84 -37.86 -32.52
CA SER A 212 5.15 -37.18 -32.42
C SER A 212 5.17 -35.82 -33.13
N ASP A 213 4.30 -35.64 -34.12
CA ASP A 213 4.26 -34.50 -35.03
C ASP A 213 2.84 -33.92 -35.14
N PRO A 214 2.71 -32.64 -35.55
CA PRO A 214 1.41 -32.02 -35.80
C PRO A 214 0.51 -32.88 -36.70
N CYS A 215 -0.80 -32.75 -36.53
CA CYS A 215 -1.74 -33.50 -37.33
C CYS A 215 -1.55 -33.20 -38.84
N PRO A 216 -1.63 -34.20 -39.74
CA PRO A 216 -1.45 -33.98 -41.18
C PRO A 216 -2.35 -32.87 -41.75
N ASP A 217 -3.59 -32.77 -41.28
CA ASP A 217 -4.54 -31.72 -41.66
C ASP A 217 -4.81 -30.75 -40.49
N CYS A 218 -3.77 -30.27 -39.81
CA CYS A 218 -3.95 -29.38 -38.66
C CYS A 218 -4.43 -27.99 -39.07
N GLN A 219 -5.74 -27.76 -39.00
CA GLN A 219 -6.37 -26.46 -39.26
C GLN A 219 -5.92 -25.35 -38.30
N VAL A 220 -5.36 -25.71 -37.14
CA VAL A 220 -4.80 -24.72 -36.20
C VAL A 220 -3.56 -24.02 -36.77
N ILE A 221 -2.77 -24.70 -37.60
CA ILE A 221 -1.63 -24.07 -38.30
C ILE A 221 -2.13 -22.94 -39.20
N GLU A 222 -3.20 -23.20 -39.93
CA GLU A 222 -3.82 -22.21 -40.81
C GLU A 222 -4.37 -21.04 -40.00
N THR A 223 -5.11 -21.28 -38.90
CA THR A 223 -5.56 -20.22 -37.98
C THR A 223 -4.42 -19.35 -37.44
N LEU A 224 -3.29 -19.96 -37.07
CA LEU A 224 -2.13 -19.24 -36.54
C LEU A 224 -1.43 -18.38 -37.61
N ILE A 225 -1.42 -18.83 -38.87
CA ILE A 225 -0.76 -18.12 -39.97
C ILE A 225 -1.65 -17.02 -40.55
N SER A 226 -2.92 -17.31 -40.80
CA SER A 226 -3.84 -16.37 -41.44
C SER A 226 -4.37 -15.32 -40.48
N GLY A 227 -4.53 -15.66 -39.21
CA GLY A 227 -5.27 -14.85 -38.25
C GLY A 227 -6.79 -14.89 -38.44
N ASP A 228 -7.27 -15.75 -39.34
CA ASP A 228 -8.70 -16.04 -39.52
C ASP A 228 -9.09 -17.34 -38.82
N HIS A 229 -10.36 -17.43 -38.40
CA HIS A 229 -10.88 -18.68 -37.86
C HIS A 229 -11.03 -19.74 -38.98
N THR A 230 -10.82 -21.01 -38.62
CA THR A 230 -11.03 -22.14 -39.54
C THR A 230 -12.05 -23.11 -38.96
N THR A 231 -12.83 -23.75 -39.81
CA THR A 231 -13.81 -24.76 -39.42
C THR A 231 -13.69 -25.98 -40.32
N ARG A 232 -13.76 -27.17 -39.73
CA ARG A 232 -13.80 -28.44 -40.46
C ARG A 232 -14.74 -29.44 -39.81
N THR A 233 -15.19 -30.40 -40.61
CA THR A 233 -15.96 -31.54 -40.12
C THR A 233 -15.08 -32.79 -40.09
N LYS A 234 -15.12 -33.55 -38.99
CA LYS A 234 -14.40 -34.82 -38.83
C LYS A 234 -15.36 -35.92 -38.45
N ARG A 235 -15.43 -36.97 -39.27
CA ARG A 235 -16.19 -38.19 -38.97
C ARG A 235 -15.29 -39.20 -38.29
N LEU A 236 -15.76 -39.75 -37.17
CA LEU A 236 -15.13 -40.83 -36.42
C LEU A 236 -16.08 -42.02 -36.42
N TRP A 237 -15.59 -43.17 -36.88
CA TRP A 237 -16.35 -44.41 -36.91
C TRP A 237 -16.03 -45.19 -35.63
N GLU A 238 -16.90 -45.14 -34.62
CA GLU A 238 -16.78 -45.99 -33.42
C GLU A 238 -17.44 -47.36 -33.63
N THR A 239 -18.48 -47.44 -34.47
CA THR A 239 -19.09 -48.69 -34.96
C THR A 239 -19.44 -48.55 -36.45
N GLU A 240 -19.71 -49.66 -37.15
CA GLU A 240 -20.06 -49.64 -38.59
C GLU A 240 -21.39 -48.93 -38.89
N LEU A 241 -22.26 -48.73 -37.89
CA LEU A 241 -23.65 -48.33 -38.10
C LEU A 241 -23.92 -46.84 -37.89
N ASP A 242 -23.15 -46.14 -37.03
CA ASP A 242 -23.34 -44.70 -36.78
C ASP A 242 -22.01 -43.97 -36.59
N PRO A 243 -21.56 -43.16 -37.57
CA PRO A 243 -20.38 -42.32 -37.40
C PRO A 243 -20.68 -41.11 -36.51
N LEU A 244 -19.79 -40.85 -35.56
CA LEU A 244 -19.82 -39.63 -34.77
C LEU A 244 -19.19 -38.49 -35.59
N GLU A 245 -20.02 -37.51 -35.97
CA GLU A 245 -19.60 -36.35 -36.75
C GLU A 245 -19.30 -35.17 -35.81
N TRP A 246 -18.09 -34.62 -35.95
CA TRP A 246 -17.63 -33.47 -35.17
C TRP A 246 -17.42 -32.27 -36.08
N GLU A 247 -18.02 -31.15 -35.73
CA GLU A 247 -17.59 -29.85 -36.21
C GLU A 247 -16.49 -29.32 -35.29
N ILE A 248 -15.36 -28.94 -35.87
CA ILE A 248 -14.18 -28.44 -35.15
C ILE A 248 -13.84 -27.07 -35.71
N SER A 249 -13.96 -26.05 -34.88
CA SER A 249 -13.55 -24.69 -35.19
C SER A 249 -12.35 -24.27 -34.34
N SER A 250 -11.44 -23.51 -34.93
CA SER A 250 -10.34 -22.84 -34.23
C SER A 250 -10.40 -21.34 -34.49
N TYR A 251 -10.19 -20.57 -33.42
CA TYR A 251 -10.23 -19.12 -33.42
C TYR A 251 -8.91 -18.57 -32.86
N PRO A 252 -8.33 -17.53 -33.46
CA PRO A 252 -7.10 -16.93 -32.95
C PRO A 252 -7.39 -16.04 -31.74
N ILE A 253 -6.51 -16.11 -30.74
CA ILE A 253 -6.55 -15.24 -29.56
C ILE A 253 -5.44 -14.20 -29.71
N HIS A 254 -5.78 -12.94 -29.48
CA HIS A 254 -4.83 -11.83 -29.60
C HIS A 254 -4.39 -11.35 -28.24
N ASP A 255 -3.10 -11.04 -28.09
CA ASP A 255 -2.59 -10.30 -26.95
C ASP A 255 -2.92 -8.80 -27.05
N LYS A 256 -2.47 -8.04 -26.04
CA LYS A 256 -2.63 -6.58 -25.98
C LYS A 256 -1.96 -5.82 -27.13
N ASP A 257 -0.98 -6.42 -27.79
CA ASP A 257 -0.23 -5.85 -28.90
C ASP A 257 -0.78 -6.34 -30.26
N ASN A 258 -1.97 -6.96 -30.24
CA ASN A 258 -2.67 -7.54 -31.39
C ASN A 258 -1.89 -8.64 -32.10
N ARG A 259 -1.04 -9.38 -31.37
CA ARG A 259 -0.33 -10.56 -31.86
C ARG A 259 -1.09 -11.81 -31.48
N ILE A 260 -1.11 -12.80 -32.37
CA ILE A 260 -1.73 -14.11 -32.09
C ILE A 260 -0.87 -14.84 -31.06
N VAL A 261 -1.50 -15.32 -29.99
CA VAL A 261 -0.86 -16.03 -28.86
C VAL A 261 -1.41 -17.42 -28.65
#